data_AF-A0A0E3V9E6-F1
#
_entry.id   AF-A0A0E3V9E6-F1
#
_cell.length_a   1.000
_cell.length_b   1.000
_cell.length_c   1.000
_cell.angle_alpha   90.00
_cell.angle_beta   90.00
_cell.angle_gamma   90.00
#
_symmetry.space_group_name_H-M   'P 1'
#
loop_
_entity.id
_entity.type
_entity.pdbx_description
1 polymer ?
#
loop_
_entity_poly.entity_id
_entity_poly.type
_entity_poly.pdbx_seq_one_letter_code
_entity_poly.pdbx_strand_id
1 'polypeptide(L)'
;MEIQRKKLDPLVVRFIATTLILAEGSTTTLAVKNALRQRGYEARQADVSQWLFVISLWENWTIDDNNGKFRVFHFPRFAPSLQ
;
A
#
# COMPACT_ATOMS: atom_id res chain seq x y z
N MET A 1 13.59 -13.76 23.83
CA MET A 1 12.92 -12.46 24.07
C MET A 1 11.76 -12.37 23.09
N GLU A 2 10.52 -12.31 23.58
CA GLU A 2 9.37 -12.00 22.71
C GLU A 2 9.50 -10.56 22.22
N ILE A 3 9.77 -10.39 20.93
CA ILE A 3 9.72 -9.07 20.30
C ILE A 3 8.25 -8.72 20.15
N GLN A 4 7.72 -7.90 21.06
CA GLN A 4 6.37 -7.36 20.91
C GLN A 4 6.31 -6.54 19.62
N ARG A 5 5.46 -6.99 18.69
CA ARG A 5 5.24 -6.27 17.42
C ARG A 5 4.28 -5.11 17.66
N LYS A 6 4.53 -4.00 16.97
CA LYS A 6 3.65 -2.82 16.99
C LYS A 6 2.31 -3.17 16.33
N LYS A 7 1.21 -2.72 16.94
CA LYS A 7 -0.12 -2.82 16.32
C LYS A 7 -0.14 -2.02 15.01
N LEU A 8 -0.86 -2.53 14.03
CA LEU A 8 -1.01 -1.88 12.74
C LEU A 8 -1.92 -0.65 12.86
N ASP A 9 -1.44 0.48 12.35
CA ASP A 9 -2.16 1.77 12.28
C ASP A 9 -2.37 2.17 10.81
N PRO A 10 -3.57 2.63 10.41
CA PRO A 10 -3.85 3.02 9.02
C PRO A 10 -2.91 4.11 8.47
N LEU A 11 -2.51 5.08 9.30
CA LEU A 11 -1.63 6.16 8.89
C LEU A 11 -0.22 5.64 8.57
N VAL A 12 0.22 4.59 9.27
CA VAL A 12 1.50 3.94 8.97
C VAL A 12 1.41 3.15 7.66
N VAL A 13 0.30 2.45 7.40
CA VAL A 13 0.07 1.76 6.11
C VAL A 13 0.12 2.77 4.97
N ARG A 14 -0.59 3.89 5.11
CA ARG A 14 -0.59 5.00 4.16
C ARG A 14 0.83 5.51 3.90
N PHE A 15 1.55 5.90 4.96
CA PHE A 15 2.90 6.44 4.84
C PHE A 15 3.86 5.51 4.10
N ILE A 16 3.85 4.21 4.45
CA ILE A 16 4.70 3.21 3.80
C ILE A 16 4.30 2.99 2.35
N ALA A 17 3.00 2.91 2.05
CA ALA A 17 2.50 2.74 0.70
C ALA A 17 2.85 3.93 -0.19
N THR A 18 2.62 5.16 0.27
CA THR A 18 3.02 6.40 -0.41
C THR A 18 4.51 6.41 -0.68
N THR A 19 5.34 6.04 0.31
CA THR A 19 6.81 5.99 0.15
C THR A 19 7.21 5.01 -0.95
N LEU A 20 6.60 3.82 -0.98
CA LEU A 20 6.89 2.82 -2.02
C LEU A 20 6.42 3.30 -3.40
N ILE A 21 5.23 3.90 -3.51
CA ILE A 21 4.74 4.45 -4.78
C ILE A 21 5.65 5.59 -5.27
N LEU A 22 6.15 6.46 -4.39
CA LEU A 22 7.08 7.52 -4.76
C LEU A 22 8.44 6.97 -5.23
N ALA A 23 8.93 5.89 -4.61
CA ALA A 23 10.22 5.31 -4.92
C ALA A 23 10.19 4.40 -6.17
N GLU A 24 9.11 3.63 -6.36
CA GLU A 24 9.01 2.56 -7.35
C GLU A 24 7.95 2.83 -8.42
N GLY A 25 7.21 3.93 -8.31
CA GLY A 25 6.09 4.30 -9.17
C GLY A 25 4.78 3.57 -8.86
N SER A 26 4.83 2.48 -8.08
CA SER A 26 3.65 1.70 -7.66
C SER A 26 3.96 0.87 -6.40
N THR A 27 2.95 0.23 -5.83
CA THR A 27 3.15 -0.73 -4.75
C THR A 27 2.10 -1.84 -4.75
N THR A 28 2.30 -2.86 -3.93
CA THR A 28 1.35 -3.97 -3.71
C THR A 28 1.15 -4.22 -2.22
N THR A 29 0.07 -4.90 -1.87
CA THR A 29 -0.17 -5.36 -0.49
C THR A 29 1.02 -6.14 0.08
N LEU A 30 1.68 -6.97 -0.74
CA LEU A 30 2.84 -7.76 -0.30
C LEU A 30 4.05 -6.87 0.02
N ALA A 31 4.34 -5.89 -0.84
CA ALA A 31 5.45 -4.96 -0.64
C ALA A 31 5.26 -4.14 0.65
N VAL A 32 4.07 -3.56 0.83
CA VAL A 32 3.71 -2.78 2.03
C VAL A 32 3.79 -3.64 3.29
N LYS A 33 3.24 -4.87 3.26
CA LYS A 33 3.33 -5.82 4.38
C LYS A 33 4.77 -6.10 4.77
N ASN A 34 5.65 -6.37 3.80
CA ASN A 34 7.04 -6.69 4.06
C ASN A 34 7.77 -5.48 4.67
N ALA A 35 7.55 -4.28 4.12
CA ALA A 35 8.12 -3.04 4.64
C ALA A 35 7.64 -2.72 6.07
N LEU A 36 6.37 -3.00 6.39
CA LEU A 36 5.82 -2.87 7.74
C LEU A 36 6.44 -3.87 8.71
N ARG A 37 6.56 -5.14 8.31
CA ARG A 37 7.17 -6.19 9.16
C ARG A 37 8.64 -5.91 9.46
N GLN A 38 9.40 -5.42 8.48
CA GLN A 38 10.79 -4.98 8.67
C GLN A 38 10.89 -3.85 9.71
N ARG A 39 9.84 -3.04 9.87
CA ARG A 39 9.74 -1.96 10.88
C ARG A 39 9.11 -2.41 12.21
N GLY A 40 8.91 -3.72 12.37
CA GLY A 40 8.42 -4.32 13.62
C GLY A 40 6.91 -4.32 13.81
N TYR A 41 6.11 -4.07 12.76
CA TYR A 41 4.65 -4.09 12.85
C TYR A 41 4.07 -5.50 12.65
N GLU A 42 2.98 -5.80 13.35
CA GLU A 42 2.14 -6.97 13.08
C GLU A 42 1.26 -6.72 11.85
N ALA A 43 1.84 -6.85 10.66
CA ALA A 43 1.13 -6.66 9.41
C ALA A 43 0.63 -8.01 8.84
N ARG A 44 -0.69 -8.26 8.90
CA ARG A 44 -1.35 -9.37 8.23
C ARG A 44 -1.78 -8.95 6.83
N GLN A 45 -1.81 -9.91 5.89
CA GLN A 45 -2.15 -9.63 4.50
C GLN A 45 -3.55 -9.00 4.36
N ALA A 46 -4.55 -9.54 5.07
CA ALA A 46 -5.93 -9.06 5.02
C ALA A 46 -6.03 -7.61 5.53
N ASP A 47 -5.45 -7.31 6.69
CA ASP A 47 -5.49 -5.97 7.28
C ASP A 47 -4.82 -4.93 6.37
N VAL A 48 -3.63 -5.24 5.84
CA VAL A 48 -2.93 -4.35 4.91
C VAL A 48 -3.73 -4.16 3.62
N SER A 49 -4.33 -5.22 3.09
CA SER A 49 -5.13 -5.15 1.87
C SER A 49 -6.39 -4.29 2.06
N GLN A 50 -7.05 -4.42 3.21
CA GLN A 50 -8.23 -3.64 3.54
C GLN A 50 -7.87 -2.16 3.68
N TRP A 51 -6.82 -1.85 4.43
CA TRP A 51 -6.38 -0.46 4.60
C TRP A 51 -5.92 0.16 3.29
N LEU A 52 -5.12 -0.54 2.49
CA LEU A 52 -4.71 -0.05 1.17
C LEU A 52 -5.90 0.25 0.27
N PHE A 53 -6.92 -0.62 0.27
CA PHE A 53 -8.13 -0.37 -0.50
C PHE A 53 -8.84 0.90 -0.03
N VAL A 54 -9.08 1.06 1.28
CA VAL A 54 -9.71 2.27 1.84
C VAL A 54 -8.90 3.53 1.51
N ILE A 55 -7.59 3.50 1.73
CA ILE A 55 -6.67 4.61 1.45
C ILE A 55 -6.70 4.97 -0.04
N SER A 56 -6.63 3.97 -0.92
CA SER A 56 -6.62 4.21 -2.37
C SER A 56 -7.91 4.88 -2.86
N LEU A 57 -9.06 4.54 -2.28
CA LEU A 57 -10.31 5.21 -2.59
C LEU A 57 -10.34 6.65 -2.05
N TRP A 58 -9.86 6.87 -0.82
CA TRP A 58 -9.88 8.19 -0.18
C TRP A 58 -8.91 9.18 -0.82
N GLU A 59 -7.75 8.71 -1.27
CA GLU A 59 -6.71 9.55 -1.87
C GLU A 59 -6.70 9.51 -3.39
N ASN A 60 -7.76 8.92 -3.97
CA ASN A 60 -7.94 8.82 -5.42
C ASN A 60 -6.73 8.17 -6.12
N TRP A 61 -6.20 7.08 -5.56
CA TRP A 61 -5.16 6.28 -6.22
C TRP A 61 -5.78 5.37 -7.27
N THR A 62 -5.00 5.06 -8.30
CA THR A 62 -5.37 4.05 -9.28
C THR A 62 -5.10 2.66 -8.72
N ILE A 63 -6.01 1.73 -9.01
CA ILE A 63 -5.93 0.32 -8.63
C ILE A 63 -6.00 -0.53 -9.89
N ASP A 64 -4.89 -1.16 -10.25
CA ASP A 64 -4.86 -2.15 -11.32
C ASP A 64 -5.07 -3.54 -10.74
N ASP A 65 -6.12 -4.24 -11.18
CA ASP A 65 -6.38 -5.63 -10.79
C ASP A 65 -5.75 -6.58 -11.82
N ASN A 66 -4.74 -7.35 -11.40
CA ASN A 66 -4.11 -8.34 -12.24
C ASN A 66 -4.91 -9.64 -12.24
N ASN A 67 -6.08 -9.60 -12.89
CA ASN A 67 -7.00 -10.73 -13.04
C ASN A 67 -7.35 -11.42 -11.70
N GLY A 68 -7.58 -10.63 -10.64
CA GLY A 68 -7.96 -11.12 -9.32
C GLY A 68 -6.83 -11.74 -8.50
N LYS A 69 -5.60 -11.84 -9.03
CA LYS A 69 -4.46 -12.42 -8.29
C LYS A 69 -3.92 -11.47 -7.23
N PHE A 70 -3.74 -10.22 -7.60
CA PHE A 70 -3.31 -9.14 -6.70
C PHE A 70 -3.62 -7.78 -7.32
N ARG A 71 -3.67 -6.77 -6.45
CA ARG A 71 -3.85 -5.37 -6.83
C ARG A 71 -2.52 -4.64 -6.81
N VAL A 72 -2.31 -3.78 -7.80
CA VAL A 72 -1.23 -2.80 -7.86
C VAL A 72 -1.82 -1.42 -7.61
N PHE A 73 -1.21 -0.66 -6.71
CA PHE A 73 -1.65 0.67 -6.31
C PHE A 73 -0.63 1.69 -6.80
N HIS A 74 -1.08 2.78 -7.42
CA HIS A 74 -0.20 3.88 -7.82
C HIS A 74 -0.96 5.21 -7.84
N PHE A 75 -0.23 6.33 -7.85
CA PHE A 75 -0.86 7.65 -8.02
C PHE A 75 -1.45 7.78 -9.42
N PRO A 76 -2.51 8.60 -9.59
CA PRO A 76 -3.04 8.92 -10.91
C PRO A 76 -1.94 9.41 -11.83
N ARG A 77 -1.87 8.83 -13.03
CA ARG A 77 -1.01 9.36 -14.07
C ARG A 77 -1.72 10.55 -14.69
N PHE A 78 -1.06 11.71 -14.69
CA PHE A 78 -1.48 12.79 -15.58
C PHE A 78 -1.18 12.33 -17.01
N ALA A 79 -2.23 11.99 -17.76
CA ALA A 79 -2.14 11.94 -19.21
C ALA A 79 -2.41 13.37 -19.69
N PRO A 80 -1.41 14.15 -20.15
CA PRO A 80 -1.72 15.38 -20.86
C PRO A 80 -2.54 14.98 -22.09
N SER A 81 -3.76 15.49 -22.20
CA SER A 81 -4.50 15.41 -23.45
C SER A 81 -3.67 16.16 -24.49
N LEU A 82 -3.10 15.44 -25.46
CA LEU A 82 -2.56 16.05 -26.65
C LEU A 82 -3.74 16.74 -27.36
N GLN A 83 -3.81 18.07 -27.22
CA GLN A 83 -4.68 18.93 -28.02
C GLN A 83 -4.07 19.14 -29.40
#